data_AF-A0A520C0X3-F1
#
_entry.id   AF-A0A520C0X3-F1
#
_cell.length_a   1.000
_cell.length_b   1.000
_cell.length_c   1.000
_cell.angle_alpha   90.00
_cell.angle_beta   90.00
_cell.angle_gamma   90.00
#
_symmetry.space_group_name_H-M   'P 1'
#
loop_
_entity.id
_entity.type
_entity.pdbx_description
1 polymer ?
#
loop_
_entity_poly.entity_id
_entity_poly.type
_entity_poly.pdbx_seq_one_letter_code
_entity_poly.pdbx_strand_id
1 'polypeptide(L)'
;MNWIYYILEANLYLVAFYLMYKLLLAGTTFYNANRYFLICSIVVASTIPLLQVGFLKPQALITPEFEYYDIPIETLEIKPIEKQSALQIEDYVVYAYIALSVCLGLKFLLAIAKIIKLYFANRKHKSGKYTLVELPTEQSAFSFFNVLFIHPSMAKNDAILTHEKIHIREKHSFDIVLLELLKIICWFNPIVYFIKNDLRLL
;
A
#
# COMPACT_ATOMS: atom_id res chain seq x y z
N MET A 1 1.72 20.49 -0.66
CA MET A 1 1.76 19.56 0.48
C MET A 1 3.15 18.98 0.54
N ASN A 2 3.90 19.13 1.63
CA ASN A 2 5.16 18.40 1.76
C ASN A 2 4.81 16.91 1.92
N TRP A 3 5.35 16.07 1.03
CA TRP A 3 4.98 14.66 0.87
C TRP A 3 5.24 13.85 2.16
N ILE A 4 6.18 14.29 3.00
CA ILE A 4 6.48 13.68 4.30
C ILE A 4 5.27 13.81 5.23
N TYR A 5 4.68 15.00 5.33
CA TYR A 5 3.49 15.25 6.16
C TYR A 5 2.29 14.43 5.65
N TYR A 6 2.13 14.33 4.33
CA TYR A 6 1.10 13.50 3.73
C TYR A 6 1.23 12.03 4.18
N ILE A 7 2.42 11.44 4.05
CA ILE A 7 2.66 10.05 4.46
C ILE A 7 2.43 9.88 5.96
N LEU A 8 2.89 10.83 6.78
CA LEU A 8 2.73 10.78 8.22
C LEU A 8 1.25 10.82 8.64
N GLU A 9 0.47 11.76 8.11
CA GLU A 9 -0.97 11.85 8.38
C GLU A 9 -1.71 10.60 7.91
N ALA A 10 -1.43 10.11 6.69
CA ALA A 10 -2.04 8.89 6.17
C ALA A 10 -1.79 7.68 7.08
N ASN A 11 -0.55 7.54 7.59
CA ASN A 11 -0.20 6.46 8.51
C ASN A 11 -0.87 6.62 9.87
N LEU A 12 -1.01 7.86 10.37
CA LEU A 12 -1.71 8.13 11.63
C LEU A 12 -3.19 7.73 11.53
N TYR A 13 -3.88 8.12 10.45
CA TYR A 13 -5.26 7.70 10.21
C TYR A 13 -5.38 6.18 10.06
N LEU A 14 -4.43 5.54 9.36
CA LEU A 14 -4.42 4.09 9.19
C LEU A 14 -4.31 3.36 10.54
N VAL A 15 -3.43 3.84 11.43
CA VAL A 15 -3.29 3.31 12.80
C VAL A 15 -4.61 3.49 13.58
N ALA A 16 -5.21 4.69 13.52
CA ALA A 16 -6.45 4.99 14.21
C ALA A 16 -7.61 4.09 13.76
N PHE A 17 -7.81 3.93 12.45
CA PHE A 17 -8.85 3.07 11.91
C PHE A 17 -8.59 1.59 12.21
N TYR A 18 -7.34 1.13 12.15
CA TYR A 18 -7.00 -0.24 12.51
C TYR A 18 -7.29 -0.54 13.99
N LEU A 19 -7.01 0.42 14.88
CA LEU A 19 -7.32 0.30 16.29
C LEU A 19 -8.85 0.23 16.51
N MET A 20 -9.62 1.05 15.80
CA MET A 20 -11.08 0.97 15.79
C MET A 20 -11.59 -0.39 15.32
N TYR A 21 -11.01 -0.95 14.25
CA TYR A 21 -11.29 -2.31 13.79
C TYR A 21 -11.04 -3.34 14.89
N LYS A 22 -9.87 -3.28 15.54
CA LYS A 22 -9.49 -4.25 16.58
C LYS A 22 -10.41 -4.22 17.80
N LEU A 23 -10.83 -3.03 18.23
CA LEU A 23 -11.68 -2.88 19.42
C LEU A 23 -13.14 -3.23 19.16
N LEU A 24 -13.67 -2.92 17.96
CA LEU A 24 -15.10 -2.99 17.70
C LEU A 24 -15.52 -4.18 16.83
N LEU A 25 -14.70 -4.56 15.86
CA LEU A 25 -15.13 -5.44 14.75
C LEU A 25 -14.41 -6.80 14.73
N ALA A 26 -13.15 -6.86 15.16
CA ALA A 26 -12.31 -8.06 15.02
C ALA A 26 -12.89 -9.30 15.72
N GLY A 27 -13.70 -9.14 16.77
CA GLY A 27 -14.35 -10.23 17.50
C GLY A 27 -15.72 -10.66 16.95
N THR A 28 -16.21 -10.05 15.87
CA THR A 28 -17.54 -10.34 15.31
C THR A 28 -17.50 -11.45 14.25
N THR A 29 -18.60 -12.19 14.08
CA THR A 29 -18.74 -13.28 13.08
C THR A 29 -19.02 -12.77 11.67
N PHE A 30 -19.03 -11.45 11.45
CA PHE A 30 -19.37 -10.84 10.15
C PHE A 30 -18.10 -10.59 9.31
N TYR A 31 -17.55 -11.66 8.73
CA TYR A 31 -16.30 -11.62 7.95
C TYR A 31 -16.30 -10.60 6.81
N ASN A 32 -17.40 -10.51 6.06
CA ASN A 32 -17.53 -9.56 4.95
C ASN A 32 -17.51 -8.10 5.45
N ALA A 33 -18.19 -7.79 6.56
CA ALA A 33 -18.20 -6.44 7.13
C ALA A 33 -16.81 -6.04 7.62
N ASN A 34 -16.11 -6.96 8.30
CA ASN A 34 -14.73 -6.79 8.74
C ASN A 34 -13.79 -6.51 7.56
N ARG A 35 -13.95 -7.26 6.47
CA ARG A 35 -13.18 -7.08 5.23
C ARG A 35 -13.42 -5.71 4.61
N TYR A 36 -14.68 -5.33 4.40
CA TYR A 36 -15.02 -4.03 3.81
C TYR A 36 -14.51 -2.88 4.67
N PHE A 37 -14.65 -2.99 5.99
CA PHE A 37 -14.14 -1.97 6.91
C PHE A 37 -12.63 -1.77 6.75
N LEU A 38 -11.83 -2.84 6.71
CA LEU A 38 -10.38 -2.74 6.53
C LEU A 38 -10.00 -2.10 5.19
N ILE A 39 -10.66 -2.51 4.10
CA ILE A 39 -10.40 -1.94 2.77
C ILE A 39 -10.78 -0.46 2.73
N CYS A 40 -11.96 -0.11 3.25
CA CYS A 40 -12.41 1.28 3.35
C CYS A 40 -11.46 2.11 4.21
N SER A 41 -10.95 1.56 5.31
CA SER A 41 -9.99 2.24 6.19
C SER A 41 -8.71 2.61 5.44
N ILE A 42 -8.17 1.71 4.61
CA ILE A 42 -6.99 1.97 3.79
C ILE A 42 -7.26 3.13 2.81
N VAL A 43 -8.39 3.09 2.11
CA VAL A 43 -8.76 4.10 1.12
C VAL A 43 -8.97 5.45 1.80
N VAL A 44 -9.79 5.49 2.85
CA VAL A 44 -10.14 6.72 3.58
C VAL A 44 -8.91 7.32 4.25
N ALA A 45 -8.08 6.53 4.92
CA ALA A 45 -6.82 7.02 5.52
C ALA A 45 -5.89 7.65 4.48
N SER A 46 -5.86 7.12 3.26
CA SER A 46 -5.05 7.67 2.17
C SER A 46 -5.68 8.92 1.55
N THR A 47 -7.01 8.99 1.48
CA THR A 47 -7.72 10.12 0.85
C THR A 47 -7.88 11.33 1.78
N ILE A 48 -8.03 11.14 3.10
CA ILE A 48 -8.22 12.26 4.05
C ILE A 48 -7.11 13.33 3.94
N PRO A 49 -5.81 12.98 3.95
CA PRO A 49 -4.75 13.98 3.80
C PRO A 49 -4.80 14.73 2.46
N LEU A 50 -5.29 14.11 1.38
CA LEU A 50 -5.47 14.79 0.07
C LEU A 50 -6.55 15.87 0.13
N LEU A 51 -7.60 15.65 0.92
CA LEU A 51 -8.72 16.57 1.11
C LEU A 51 -8.42 17.74 2.05
N GLN A 52 -7.16 17.90 2.46
CA GLN A 52 -6.65 19.07 3.18
C GLN A 52 -7.20 19.32 4.59
N VAL A 53 -7.86 18.33 5.23
CA VAL A 53 -8.26 18.37 6.66
C VAL A 53 -7.07 18.13 7.60
N GLY A 54 -5.85 18.48 7.16
CA GLY A 54 -4.61 18.12 7.85
C GLY A 54 -4.42 18.89 9.16
N PHE A 55 -4.42 18.17 10.28
CA PHE A 55 -4.07 18.70 11.60
C PHE A 55 -2.60 19.13 11.70
N LEU A 56 -1.72 18.61 10.82
CA LEU A 56 -0.28 18.86 10.85
C LEU A 56 0.19 19.92 9.86
N LYS A 57 -0.73 20.68 9.24
CA LYS A 57 -0.31 21.84 8.46
C LYS A 57 0.40 22.83 9.38
N PRO A 58 1.62 23.29 9.05
CA PRO A 58 2.16 24.47 9.70
C PRO A 58 1.14 25.59 9.45
N GLN A 59 0.54 26.14 10.52
CA GLN A 59 -0.08 27.45 10.40
C GLN A 59 0.99 28.35 9.81
N ALA A 60 0.68 29.03 8.71
CA ALA A 60 1.56 30.05 8.19
C ALA A 60 1.83 31.00 9.35
N LEU A 61 3.06 30.96 9.88
CA LEU A 61 3.53 31.98 10.79
C LEU A 61 3.27 33.29 10.05
N ILE A 62 2.44 34.14 10.63
CA ILE A 62 2.26 35.51 10.18
C ILE A 62 3.67 36.06 10.11
N THR A 63 4.24 36.17 8.91
CA THR A 63 5.47 36.91 8.70
C THR A 63 5.12 38.33 9.13
N PRO A 64 5.73 38.88 10.20
CA PRO A 64 5.56 40.29 10.47
C PRO A 64 6.00 41.03 9.21
N GLU A 65 5.09 41.81 8.65
CA GLU A 65 5.35 42.71 7.55
C GLU A 65 6.33 43.76 8.11
N PHE A 66 7.63 43.50 7.98
CA PHE A 66 8.64 44.49 8.34
C PHE A 66 8.57 45.60 7.29
N GLU A 67 8.02 46.73 7.69
CA GLU A 67 8.09 47.99 6.95
C GLU A 67 9.57 48.40 6.90
N TYR A 68 10.24 48.13 5.78
CA TYR A 68 11.64 48.53 5.59
C TYR A 68 11.68 50.05 5.47
N TYR A 69 12.25 50.72 6.48
CA TYR A 69 12.73 52.10 6.32
C TYR A 69 14.03 52.05 5.52
N ASP A 70 14.06 52.77 4.38
CA ASP A 70 15.26 52.98 3.59
C ASP A 70 16.27 53.84 4.36
N ILE A 71 17.19 53.18 5.06
CA ILE A 71 18.39 53.82 5.61
C ILE A 71 19.49 53.64 4.55
N PRO A 72 20.14 54.71 4.06
CA PRO A 72 21.24 54.57 3.12
C PRO A 72 22.45 54.00 3.88
N ILE A 73 22.65 52.69 3.78
CA ILE A 73 23.86 52.00 4.24
C ILE A 73 24.74 51.81 3.02
N GLU A 74 25.96 52.32 3.11
CA GLU A 74 27.03 52.11 2.14
C GLU A 74 27.19 50.59 1.92
N THR A 75 26.84 50.12 0.73
CA THR A 75 26.79 48.69 0.42
C THR A 75 28.20 48.12 0.35
N LEU A 76 28.66 47.49 1.43
CA LEU A 76 29.69 46.47 1.32
C LEU A 76 29.14 45.37 0.39
N GLU A 77 29.80 45.11 -0.73
CA GLU A 77 29.52 43.95 -1.58
C GLU A 77 29.82 42.68 -0.79
N ILE A 78 28.83 42.23 -0.01
CA ILE A 78 28.84 40.89 0.55
C ILE A 78 28.53 39.97 -0.62
N LYS A 79 29.58 39.41 -1.23
CA LYS A 79 29.42 38.27 -2.15
C LYS A 79 28.52 37.25 -1.46
N PRO A 80 27.41 36.81 -2.09
CA PRO A 80 26.63 35.72 -1.53
C PRO A 80 27.57 34.53 -1.41
N ILE A 81 27.80 34.07 -0.19
CA ILE A 81 28.39 32.75 0.01
C ILE A 81 27.37 31.80 -0.60
N GLU A 82 27.68 31.27 -1.78
CA GLU A 82 26.98 30.10 -2.30
C GLU A 82 27.09 29.05 -1.19
N LYS A 83 25.99 28.82 -0.45
CA LYS A 83 25.85 27.62 0.36
C LYS A 83 25.99 26.48 -0.63
N GLN A 84 27.19 25.90 -0.71
CA GLN A 84 27.37 24.59 -1.31
C GLN A 84 26.32 23.72 -0.62
N SER A 85 25.36 23.24 -1.41
CA SER A 85 24.31 22.32 -1.01
C SER A 85 24.96 20.99 -0.68
N ALA A 86 25.70 20.94 0.43
CA ALA A 86 26.15 19.70 1.02
C ALA A 86 24.88 18.92 1.39
N LEU A 87 24.80 17.68 0.93
CA LEU A 87 23.69 16.78 1.22
C LEU A 87 23.46 16.77 2.74
N GLN A 88 22.30 17.24 3.15
CA GLN A 88 21.93 17.25 4.56
C GLN A 88 21.46 15.84 4.96
N ILE A 89 21.47 15.54 6.26
CA ILE A 89 21.01 14.23 6.79
C ILE A 89 19.60 13.91 6.31
N GLU A 90 18.76 14.93 6.14
CA GLU A 90 17.40 14.82 5.61
C GLU A 90 17.37 14.20 4.21
N ASP A 91 18.29 14.59 3.32
CA ASP A 91 18.36 14.06 1.96
C ASP A 91 18.67 12.56 1.95
N TYR A 92 19.56 12.10 2.85
CA TYR A 92 19.89 10.68 2.99
C TYR A 92 18.69 9.84 3.45
N VAL A 93 17.85 10.37 4.36
CA VAL A 93 16.63 9.68 4.81
C VAL A 93 15.64 9.54 3.65
N VAL A 94 15.48 10.60 2.84
CA VAL A 94 14.61 10.58 1.66
C VAL A 94 15.11 9.58 0.62
N TYR A 95 16.42 9.57 0.32
CA TYR A 95 17.00 8.62 -0.61
C TYR A 95 16.86 7.17 -0.13
N ALA A 96 17.10 6.90 1.15
CA ALA A 96 16.91 5.58 1.74
C ALA A 96 15.45 5.12 1.63
N TYR A 97 14.50 6.00 1.94
CA TYR A 97 13.07 5.74 1.81
C TYR A 97 12.68 5.40 0.36
N ILE A 98 13.12 6.20 -0.61
CA ILE A 98 12.83 5.97 -2.04
C ILE A 98 13.47 4.66 -2.50
N ALA A 99 14.74 4.42 -2.17
CA ALA A 99 15.46 3.22 -2.58
C ALA A 99 14.76 1.94 -2.09
N LEU A 100 14.32 1.91 -0.83
CA LEU A 100 13.62 0.74 -0.29
C LEU A 100 12.23 0.57 -0.89
N SER A 101 11.49 1.67 -1.09
CA SER A 101 10.18 1.65 -1.75
C SER A 101 10.31 1.11 -3.19
N VAL A 102 11.32 1.53 -3.94
CA VAL A 102 11.61 1.01 -5.29
C VAL A 102 11.96 -0.47 -5.25
N CYS A 103 12.80 -0.91 -4.30
CA CYS A 103 13.14 -2.32 -4.13
C CYS A 103 11.91 -3.19 -3.87
N LEU A 104 11.00 -2.75 -2.99
CA LEU A 104 9.73 -3.43 -2.72
C LEU A 104 8.81 -3.41 -3.95
N GLY A 105 8.74 -2.30 -4.67
CA GLY A 105 8.00 -2.18 -5.92
C GLY A 105 8.49 -3.15 -6.99
N LEU A 106 9.81 -3.28 -7.16
CA LEU A 106 10.41 -4.25 -8.08
C LEU A 106 10.08 -5.69 -7.66
N LYS A 107 10.18 -6.03 -6.37
CA LYS A 107 9.76 -7.36 -5.89
C LYS A 107 8.29 -7.66 -6.20
N PHE A 108 7.41 -6.68 -6.04
CA PHE A 108 5.99 -6.81 -6.36
C PHE A 108 5.77 -7.03 -7.87
N LEU A 109 6.44 -6.24 -8.72
CA LEU A 109 6.37 -6.40 -10.18
C LEU A 109 6.88 -7.77 -10.63
N LEU A 110 7.98 -8.26 -10.05
CA LEU A 110 8.50 -9.59 -10.33
C LEU A 110 7.52 -10.69 -9.89
N ALA A 111 6.79 -10.51 -8.79
CA ALA A 111 5.75 -11.45 -8.35
C ALA A 111 4.59 -11.50 -9.36
N ILE A 112 4.12 -10.35 -9.84
CA ILE A 112 3.09 -10.29 -10.90
C ILE A 112 3.60 -10.94 -12.19
N ALA A 113 4.82 -10.60 -12.61
CA ALA A 113 5.41 -11.15 -13.83
C ALA A 113 5.52 -12.68 -13.78
N LYS A 114 5.82 -13.26 -12.61
CA LYS A 114 5.80 -14.72 -12.39
C LYS A 114 4.41 -15.31 -12.59
N ILE A 115 3.36 -14.70 -12.02
CA ILE A 115 1.97 -15.15 -12.21
C ILE A 115 1.57 -15.07 -13.68
N ILE A 116 1.91 -13.98 -14.35
CA ILE A 116 1.66 -13.79 -15.79
C ILE A 116 2.39 -14.86 -16.61
N LYS A 117 3.67 -15.10 -16.34
CA LYS A 117 4.45 -16.15 -17.00
C LYS A 117 3.79 -17.52 -16.81
N LEU A 118 3.34 -17.82 -15.60
CA LEU A 118 2.66 -19.08 -15.28
C LEU A 118 1.33 -19.21 -16.04
N TYR A 119 0.59 -18.10 -16.20
CA TYR A 119 -0.62 -18.07 -17.01
C TYR A 119 -0.36 -18.35 -18.49
N PHE A 120 0.75 -17.88 -19.05
CA PHE A 120 1.07 -18.08 -20.48
C PHE A 120 1.76 -19.41 -20.78
N ALA A 121 2.54 -19.96 -19.84
CA ALA A 121 3.31 -21.18 -20.05
C ALA A 121 2.49 -22.48 -19.96
N ASN A 122 1.32 -22.45 -19.33
CA ASN A 122 0.56 -23.66 -18.99
C ASN A 122 -0.73 -23.81 -19.81
N ARG A 123 -1.26 -25.05 -19.83
CA ARG A 123 -2.53 -25.37 -20.50
C ARG A 123 -3.69 -24.69 -19.78
N LYS A 124 -4.66 -24.21 -20.58
CA LYS A 124 -5.78 -23.37 -20.09
C LYS A 124 -7.10 -23.98 -20.53
N HIS A 125 -8.02 -24.07 -19.59
CA HIS A 125 -9.39 -24.51 -19.81
C HIS A 125 -10.33 -23.41 -19.34
N LYS A 126 -11.17 -22.90 -20.26
CA LYS A 126 -12.17 -21.90 -19.91
C LYS A 126 -13.36 -22.61 -19.27
N SER A 127 -13.68 -22.29 -18.02
CA SER A 127 -14.80 -22.90 -17.27
C SER A 127 -15.77 -21.81 -16.83
N GLY A 128 -16.69 -21.46 -17.71
CA GLY A 128 -17.72 -20.44 -17.45
C GLY A 128 -17.13 -19.06 -17.10
N LYS A 129 -17.20 -18.70 -15.81
CA LYS A 129 -16.81 -17.38 -15.28
C LYS A 129 -15.32 -17.26 -14.90
N TYR A 130 -14.56 -18.35 -14.91
CA TYR A 130 -13.12 -18.33 -14.59
C TYR A 130 -12.30 -19.18 -15.59
N THR A 131 -11.00 -18.93 -15.62
CA THR A 131 -10.03 -19.70 -16.43
C THR A 131 -9.25 -20.64 -15.52
N LEU A 132 -9.29 -21.93 -15.80
CA LEU A 132 -8.49 -22.93 -15.10
C LEU A 132 -7.16 -23.11 -15.82
N VAL A 133 -6.06 -23.03 -15.08
CA VAL A 133 -4.70 -23.22 -15.57
C VAL A 133 -4.10 -24.42 -14.83
N GLU A 134 -3.73 -25.45 -15.58
CA GLU A 134 -3.17 -26.67 -15.01
C GLU A 134 -1.69 -26.46 -14.68
N LEU A 135 -1.33 -26.64 -13.42
CA LEU A 135 0.05 -26.55 -12.98
C LEU A 135 0.72 -27.92 -13.05
N PRO A 136 2.00 -27.98 -13.49
CA PRO A 136 2.79 -29.22 -13.47
C PRO A 136 3.36 -29.52 -12.08
N THR A 137 3.35 -28.55 -11.16
CA THR A 137 3.92 -28.67 -9.81
C THR A 137 2.92 -29.33 -8.87
N GLU A 138 3.32 -30.42 -8.23
CA GLU A 138 2.51 -31.12 -7.24
C GLU A 138 2.11 -30.20 -6.07
N GLN A 139 0.91 -30.43 -5.50
CA GLN A 139 0.38 -29.74 -4.33
C GLN A 139 0.19 -28.21 -4.46
N SER A 140 0.19 -27.68 -5.69
CA SER A 140 -0.09 -26.26 -5.93
C SER A 140 -1.56 -26.03 -6.30
N ALA A 141 -2.25 -25.22 -5.48
CA ALA A 141 -3.59 -24.72 -5.75
C ALA A 141 -3.68 -23.28 -5.24
N PHE A 142 -3.95 -22.33 -6.13
CA PHE A 142 -4.21 -20.94 -5.76
C PHE A 142 -5.02 -20.24 -6.85
N SER A 143 -5.72 -19.18 -6.47
CA SER A 143 -6.48 -18.34 -7.37
C SER A 143 -5.93 -16.92 -7.43
N PHE A 144 -5.96 -16.34 -8.62
CA PHE A 144 -5.57 -14.95 -8.85
C PHE A 144 -6.52 -14.28 -9.86
N PHE A 145 -7.23 -13.25 -9.41
CA PHE A 145 -8.37 -12.66 -10.11
C PHE A 145 -9.39 -13.72 -10.54
N ASN A 146 -9.67 -13.82 -11.84
CA ASN A 146 -10.59 -14.79 -12.41
C ASN A 146 -9.87 -16.04 -12.95
N VAL A 147 -8.65 -16.31 -12.47
CA VAL A 147 -7.81 -17.43 -12.91
C VAL A 147 -7.56 -18.36 -11.73
N LEU A 148 -7.88 -19.64 -11.91
CA LEU A 148 -7.62 -20.72 -10.96
C LEU A 148 -6.40 -21.50 -11.44
N PHE A 149 -5.33 -21.51 -10.66
CA PHE A 149 -4.15 -22.34 -10.91
C PHE A 149 -4.22 -23.57 -10.02
N ILE A 150 -4.28 -24.77 -10.62
CA ILE A 150 -4.45 -26.00 -9.84
C ILE A 150 -3.76 -27.19 -10.51
N HIS A 151 -3.13 -28.04 -9.71
CA HIS A 151 -2.63 -29.32 -10.18
C HIS A 151 -3.78 -30.35 -10.32
N PRO A 152 -3.80 -31.20 -11.37
CA PRO A 152 -4.89 -32.18 -11.59
C PRO A 152 -5.17 -33.12 -10.41
N SER A 153 -4.15 -33.45 -9.60
CA SER A 153 -4.34 -34.28 -8.40
C SER A 153 -5.14 -33.56 -7.29
N MET A 154 -4.99 -32.23 -7.17
CA MET A 154 -5.67 -31.40 -6.17
C MET A 154 -7.08 -31.02 -6.61
N ALA A 155 -7.34 -31.01 -7.93
CA ALA A 155 -8.66 -30.79 -8.49
C ALA A 155 -9.69 -31.86 -8.08
N LYS A 156 -9.24 -33.03 -7.60
CA LYS A 156 -10.10 -34.08 -7.04
C LYS A 156 -10.61 -33.78 -5.64
N ASN A 157 -10.04 -32.79 -4.94
CA ASN A 157 -10.49 -32.40 -3.61
C ASN A 157 -11.50 -31.25 -3.71
N ASP A 158 -12.78 -31.57 -3.54
CA ASP A 158 -13.88 -30.62 -3.64
C ASP A 158 -13.78 -29.47 -2.64
N ALA A 159 -13.19 -29.68 -1.46
CA ALA A 159 -13.04 -28.64 -0.46
C ALA A 159 -12.05 -27.55 -0.93
N ILE A 160 -10.90 -27.96 -1.49
CA ILE A 160 -9.89 -27.04 -2.03
C ILE A 160 -10.46 -26.30 -3.24
N LEU A 161 -11.09 -27.01 -4.16
CA LEU A 161 -11.68 -26.39 -5.35
C LEU A 161 -12.77 -25.37 -4.98
N THR A 162 -13.60 -25.69 -3.98
CA THR A 162 -14.64 -24.79 -3.48
C THR A 162 -14.05 -23.56 -2.80
N HIS A 163 -13.04 -23.74 -1.95
CA HIS A 163 -12.31 -22.65 -1.30
C HIS A 163 -11.71 -21.67 -2.34
N GLU A 164 -11.01 -22.18 -3.35
CA GLU A 164 -10.43 -21.32 -4.38
C GLU A 164 -11.48 -20.62 -5.25
N LYS A 165 -12.63 -21.26 -5.50
CA LYS A 165 -13.76 -20.59 -6.19
C LYS A 165 -14.33 -19.44 -5.37
N ILE A 166 -14.37 -19.55 -4.05
CA ILE A 166 -14.80 -18.46 -3.16
C ILE A 166 -13.81 -17.29 -3.26
N HIS A 167 -12.50 -17.54 -3.25
CA HIS A 167 -11.48 -16.50 -3.44
C HIS A 167 -11.65 -15.71 -4.74
N ILE A 168 -11.97 -16.40 -5.83
CA ILE A 168 -12.28 -15.77 -7.13
C ILE A 168 -13.55 -14.92 -7.02
N ARG A 169 -14.63 -15.47 -6.45
CA ARG A 169 -15.93 -14.79 -6.36
C ARG A 169 -15.85 -13.54 -5.50
N GLU A 170 -15.18 -13.62 -4.35
CA GLU A 170 -15.02 -12.52 -3.41
C GLU A 170 -13.95 -11.51 -3.86
N LYS A 171 -13.20 -11.81 -4.95
CA LYS A 171 -12.14 -10.95 -5.51
C LYS A 171 -11.00 -10.66 -4.53
N HIS A 172 -10.62 -11.65 -3.72
CA HIS A 172 -9.59 -11.47 -2.69
C HIS A 172 -8.21 -11.09 -3.26
N SER A 173 -7.95 -11.40 -4.53
CA SER A 173 -6.72 -10.95 -5.22
C SER A 173 -6.59 -9.44 -5.30
N PHE A 174 -7.71 -8.70 -5.36
CA PHE A 174 -7.67 -7.23 -5.31
C PHE A 174 -7.15 -6.73 -3.97
N ASP A 175 -7.60 -7.37 -2.89
CA ASP A 175 -7.19 -7.04 -1.53
C ASP A 175 -5.68 -7.23 -1.35
N ILE A 176 -5.15 -8.36 -1.85
CA ILE A 176 -3.72 -8.67 -1.81
C ILE A 176 -2.92 -7.62 -2.57
N VAL A 177 -3.38 -7.24 -3.78
CA VAL A 177 -2.73 -6.19 -4.58
C VAL A 177 -2.74 -4.84 -3.86
N LEU A 178 -3.90 -4.45 -3.30
CA LEU A 178 -4.04 -3.20 -2.54
C LEU A 178 -3.08 -3.15 -1.34
N LEU A 179 -2.98 -4.25 -0.59
CA LEU A 179 -2.08 -4.34 0.56
C LEU A 179 -0.60 -4.32 0.17
N GLU A 180 -0.23 -4.97 -0.93
CA GLU A 180 1.14 -4.93 -1.42
C GLU A 180 1.52 -3.53 -1.92
N LEU A 181 0.60 -2.81 -2.57
CA LEU A 181 0.78 -1.40 -2.93
C LEU A 181 0.91 -0.50 -1.70
N LEU A 182 0.04 -0.68 -0.71
CA LEU A 182 0.11 0.06 0.56
C LEU A 182 1.44 -0.19 1.26
N LYS A 183 1.92 -1.43 1.28
CA LYS A 183 3.21 -1.81 1.88
C LYS A 183 4.38 -1.18 1.15
N ILE A 184 4.32 -0.98 -0.17
CA ILE A 184 5.41 -0.29 -0.90
C ILE A 184 5.58 1.14 -0.39
N ILE A 185 4.48 1.83 -0.10
CA ILE A 185 4.48 3.23 0.36
C ILE A 185 4.72 3.30 1.87
N CYS A 186 3.98 2.52 2.65
CA CYS A 186 3.98 2.56 4.10
C CYS A 186 4.79 1.39 4.71
N TRP A 187 5.92 1.02 4.08
CA TRP A 187 6.71 -0.17 4.46
C TRP A 187 7.21 -0.15 5.90
N PHE A 188 7.43 1.05 6.45
CA PHE A 188 7.89 1.27 7.81
C PHE A 188 6.78 1.14 8.85
N ASN A 189 5.51 1.17 8.45
CA ASN A 189 4.38 1.10 9.37
C ASN A 189 4.02 -0.37 9.68
N PRO A 190 4.19 -0.85 10.93
CA PRO A 190 3.88 -2.23 11.31
C PRO A 190 2.40 -2.58 11.14
N ILE A 191 1.50 -1.59 11.22
CA ILE A 191 0.06 -1.80 11.09
C ILE A 191 -0.32 -2.39 9.73
N VAL A 192 0.40 -2.04 8.65
CA VAL A 192 0.15 -2.59 7.31
C VAL A 192 0.30 -4.12 7.31
N TYR A 193 1.26 -4.64 8.07
CA TYR A 193 1.50 -6.09 8.19
C TYR A 193 0.42 -6.77 9.04
N PHE A 194 -0.09 -6.09 10.07
CA PHE A 194 -1.18 -6.63 10.87
C PHE A 194 -2.51 -6.64 10.11
N ILE A 195 -2.84 -5.57 9.39
CA ILE A 195 -4.01 -5.53 8.49
C ILE A 195 -3.91 -6.69 7.49
N LYS A 196 -2.74 -6.94 6.90
CA LYS A 196 -2.53 -8.05 5.97
C LYS A 196 -2.83 -9.41 6.59
N ASN A 197 -2.39 -9.63 7.83
CA ASN A 197 -2.63 -10.89 8.52
C ASN A 197 -4.12 -11.07 8.84
N ASP A 198 -4.78 -10.04 9.36
CA ASP A 198 -6.20 -10.09 9.68
C ASP A 198 -7.04 -10.29 8.41
N LEU A 199 -6.73 -9.57 7.33
CA LEU A 199 -7.48 -9.68 6.06
C LEU A 199 -7.34 -11.05 5.40
N ARG A 200 -6.22 -11.75 5.61
CA ARG A 200 -6.01 -13.12 5.12
C ARG A 200 -6.80 -14.18 5.89
N LEU A 201 -7.21 -13.87 7.13
CA LEU A 201 -8.01 -14.76 7.97
C LEU A 201 -9.52 -14.59 7.74
N LEU A 202 -9.93 -13.50 7.08
CA LEU A 202 -11.32 -13.19 6.72
C LEU A 202 -11.69 -13.81 5.36
#